data_AF-A0A4R1RLC6-F1
#
_entry.id   AF-A0A4R1RLC6-F1
#
_cell.length_a   1.000
_cell.length_b   1.000
_cell.length_c   1.000
_cell.angle_alpha   90.00
_cell.angle_beta   90.00
_cell.angle_gamma   90.00
#
_symmetry.space_group_name_H-M   'P 1'
#
loop_
_entity.id
_entity.type
_entity.pdbx_description
1 polymer ?
#
loop_
_entity_poly.entity_id
_entity_poly.type
_entity_poly.pdbx_seq_one_letter_code
_entity_poly.pdbx_strand_id
1 'polypeptide(L)'
;METKLKQRENAWLALLESAIKEGVKIQVNHRFKYKNRSLGTFLVSAKSRKNTELIKKIESLGVNFKMHSNEPEHYLERYILQLSTDKKPNKQRYITRFNHYVLPKKEDLKEQTINKLNKVWKKKFGEIRKWTKPETVLDKIHQWKEFRYNEKINPEGKWIDTRKNMGKLYGWVYVRKRDKQKMSLILEHFNKKEISELQKEGF
;
A
#
# COMPACT_ATOMS: atom_id res chain seq x y z
N MET A 1 28.31 -30.69 28.53
CA MET A 1 27.63 -29.60 29.28
C MET A 1 27.10 -28.59 28.28
N GLU A 2 25.78 -28.35 28.26
CA GLU A 2 25.25 -27.23 27.47
C GLU A 2 25.72 -25.90 28.08
N THR A 3 26.18 -24.98 27.24
CA THR A 3 26.55 -23.64 27.69
C THR A 3 25.33 -22.92 28.27
N LYS A 4 25.50 -22.09 29.31
CA LYS A 4 24.42 -21.30 29.95
C LYS A 4 23.54 -20.52 28.93
N LEU A 5 24.09 -20.20 27.76
CA LEU A 5 23.39 -19.59 26.63
C LEU A 5 22.36 -20.53 25.98
N LYS A 6 22.72 -21.79 25.69
CA LYS A 6 21.80 -22.78 25.10
C LYS A 6 20.62 -23.11 26.02
N GLN A 7 20.87 -23.19 27.32
CA GLN A 7 19.81 -23.41 28.31
C GLN A 7 18.80 -22.24 28.35
N ARG A 8 19.30 -20.99 28.25
CA ARG A 8 18.43 -19.81 28.12
C ARG A 8 17.65 -19.82 26.81
N GLU A 9 18.27 -20.18 25.69
CA GLU A 9 17.60 -20.30 24.39
C GLU A 9 16.48 -21.34 24.40
N ASN A 10 16.73 -22.53 24.96
CA ASN A 10 15.72 -23.59 25.08
C ASN A 10 14.52 -23.16 25.95
N ALA A 11 14.75 -22.41 27.03
CA ALA A 11 13.67 -21.86 27.86
C ALA A 11 12.79 -20.84 27.09
N TRP A 12 13.39 -20.05 26.19
CA TRP A 12 12.65 -19.15 25.32
C TRP A 12 11.87 -19.87 24.22
N LEU A 13 12.44 -20.95 23.65
CA LEU A 13 11.74 -21.79 22.68
C LEU A 13 10.52 -22.49 23.31
N ALA A 14 10.64 -22.99 24.54
CA ALA A 14 9.51 -23.59 25.27
C ALA A 14 8.38 -22.58 25.57
N LEU A 15 8.75 -21.34 25.91
CA LEU A 15 7.78 -20.24 26.06
C LEU A 15 7.08 -19.90 24.75
N LEU A 16 7.83 -19.89 23.64
CA LEU A 16 7.28 -19.64 22.32
C LEU A 16 6.30 -20.75 21.92
N GLU A 17 6.67 -22.01 22.13
CA GLU A 17 5.81 -23.17 21.86
C GLU A 17 4.51 -23.09 22.69
N SER A 18 4.61 -22.69 23.96
CA SER A 18 3.44 -22.48 24.83
C SER A 18 2.50 -21.40 24.28
N ALA A 19 3.05 -20.26 23.84
CA ALA A 19 2.27 -19.18 23.25
C ALA A 19 1.55 -19.62 21.96
N ILE A 20 2.20 -20.46 21.15
CA ILE A 20 1.63 -21.00 19.92
C ILE A 20 0.51 -21.99 20.23
N LYS A 21 0.72 -22.91 21.19
CA LYS A 21 -0.32 -23.87 21.64
C LYS A 21 -1.54 -23.16 22.23
N GLU A 22 -1.34 -22.07 22.94
CA GLU A 22 -2.43 -21.23 23.48
C GLU A 22 -3.10 -20.36 22.40
N GLY A 23 -2.69 -20.45 21.14
CA GLY A 23 -3.28 -19.70 20.02
C GLY A 23 -2.97 -18.19 20.06
N VAL A 24 -1.96 -17.76 20.82
CA VAL A 24 -1.58 -16.35 20.93
C VAL A 24 -1.01 -15.88 19.61
N LYS A 25 -1.50 -14.74 19.13
CA LYS A 25 -0.97 -14.09 17.92
C LYS A 25 0.44 -13.56 18.17
N ILE A 26 1.45 -14.32 17.75
CA ILE A 26 2.87 -13.97 17.89
C ILE A 26 3.19 -12.70 17.08
N GLN A 27 3.94 -11.78 17.69
CA GLN A 27 4.43 -10.57 17.04
C GLN A 27 5.95 -10.43 17.23
N VAL A 28 6.69 -10.26 16.13
CA VAL A 28 8.13 -10.00 16.16
C VAL A 28 8.38 -8.50 16.30
N ASN A 29 8.17 -7.97 17.50
CA ASN A 29 8.49 -6.59 17.87
C ASN A 29 8.93 -6.52 19.34
N HIS A 30 9.70 -5.50 19.75
CA HIS A 30 10.18 -5.38 21.14
C HIS A 30 9.06 -5.22 22.19
N ARG A 31 7.85 -4.85 21.78
CA ARG A 31 6.71 -4.58 22.67
C ARG A 31 5.94 -5.85 23.04
N PHE A 32 6.10 -6.92 22.26
CA PHE A 32 5.37 -8.16 22.48
C PHE A 32 5.87 -8.87 23.74
N LYS A 33 4.95 -9.02 24.70
CA LYS A 33 5.16 -9.75 25.95
C LYS A 33 4.21 -10.92 26.03
N TYR A 34 4.70 -12.03 26.56
CA TYR A 34 3.92 -13.22 26.85
C TYR A 34 4.28 -13.71 28.25
N LYS A 35 3.28 -13.93 29.12
CA LYS A 35 3.47 -14.27 30.55
C LYS A 35 4.49 -13.36 31.25
N ASN A 36 4.33 -12.04 31.09
CA ASN A 36 5.23 -10.99 31.59
C ASN A 36 6.69 -11.06 31.13
N ARG A 37 7.03 -11.93 30.17
CA ARG A 37 8.35 -12.03 29.57
C ARG A 37 8.36 -11.42 28.17
N SER A 38 9.42 -10.70 27.84
CA SER A 38 9.58 -9.98 26.56
C SER A 38 9.96 -10.92 25.41
N LEU A 39 9.05 -11.83 25.06
CA LEU A 39 9.22 -12.81 23.96
C LEU A 39 9.49 -12.12 22.62
N GLY A 40 8.95 -10.92 22.43
CA GLY A 40 9.22 -10.08 21.27
C GLY A 40 10.69 -9.67 21.10
N THR A 41 11.36 -9.32 22.20
CA THR A 41 12.80 -8.99 22.19
C THR A 41 13.65 -10.20 21.84
N PHE A 42 13.28 -11.39 22.33
CA PHE A 42 13.92 -12.64 21.94
C PHE A 42 13.83 -12.88 20.42
N LEU A 43 12.63 -12.77 19.86
CA LEU A 43 12.40 -12.95 18.41
C LEU A 43 13.15 -11.91 17.56
N VAL A 44 13.17 -10.63 17.99
CA VAL A 44 13.93 -9.59 17.29
C VAL A 44 15.44 -9.86 17.37
N SER A 45 15.94 -10.30 18.53
CA SER A 45 17.36 -10.63 18.70
C SER A 45 17.80 -11.84 17.86
N ALA A 46 16.95 -12.85 17.72
CA ALA A 46 17.20 -13.99 16.85
C ALA A 46 17.33 -13.56 15.38
N LYS A 47 16.46 -12.64 14.95
CA LYS A 47 16.48 -12.07 13.60
C LYS A 47 17.70 -11.16 13.35
N SER A 48 18.06 -10.29 14.31
CA SER A 48 19.15 -9.32 14.12
C SER A 48 20.53 -9.96 14.10
N ARG A 49 20.74 -11.01 14.90
CA ARG A 49 22.02 -11.73 14.98
C ARG A 49 22.29 -12.66 13.80
N LYS A 50 21.36 -12.77 12.83
CA LYS A 50 21.42 -13.70 11.70
C LYS A 50 21.77 -15.14 12.12
N ASN A 51 21.32 -15.58 13.29
CA ASN A 51 21.56 -16.94 13.77
C ASN A 51 20.63 -17.90 13.01
N THR A 52 21.13 -18.45 11.89
CA THR A 52 20.35 -19.29 10.95
C THR A 52 19.79 -20.54 11.60
N GLU A 53 20.50 -21.14 12.56
CA GLU A 53 20.02 -22.31 13.30
C GLU A 53 18.83 -21.98 14.20
N LEU A 54 18.93 -20.87 14.95
CA LEU A 54 17.85 -20.44 15.84
C LEU A 54 16.62 -19.98 15.05
N ILE A 55 16.83 -19.30 13.92
CA ILE A 55 15.75 -18.91 13.01
C ILE A 55 15.01 -20.15 12.49
N LYS A 56 15.73 -21.17 12.01
CA LYS A 56 15.10 -22.43 11.54
C LYS A 56 14.31 -23.13 12.65
N LYS A 57 14.83 -23.17 13.88
CA LYS A 57 14.11 -23.74 15.04
C LYS A 57 12.82 -22.97 15.32
N ILE A 58 12.89 -21.64 15.35
CA ILE A 58 11.71 -20.79 15.57
C ILE A 58 10.69 -20.92 14.42
N GLU A 59 11.14 -21.02 13.17
CA GLU A 59 10.28 -21.26 12.00
C GLU A 59 9.61 -22.63 12.05
N SER A 60 10.32 -23.67 12.48
CA SER A 60 9.76 -25.02 12.65
C SER A 60 8.66 -25.10 13.72
N LEU A 61 8.68 -24.20 14.71
CA LEU A 61 7.62 -24.07 15.71
C LEU A 61 6.36 -23.38 15.15
N GLY A 62 6.42 -22.81 13.94
CA GLY A 62 5.30 -22.16 13.27
C GLY A 62 5.37 -20.64 13.22
N VAL A 63 6.48 -20.02 13.67
CA VAL A 63 6.67 -18.56 13.55
C VAL A 63 7.18 -18.21 12.17
N ASN A 64 6.40 -17.44 11.41
CA ASN A 64 6.83 -17.00 10.10
C ASN A 64 7.51 -15.61 10.16
N PHE A 65 8.84 -15.55 10.20
CA PHE A 65 9.58 -14.29 10.22
C PHE A 65 9.37 -13.42 8.97
N LYS A 66 9.02 -14.02 7.83
CA LYS A 66 8.67 -13.30 6.60
C LYS A 66 7.43 -12.44 6.82
N MET A 67 6.46 -12.92 7.61
CA MET A 67 5.30 -12.15 8.06
C MET A 67 5.67 -10.95 8.97
N HIS A 68 6.94 -10.73 9.25
CA HIS A 68 7.44 -9.58 10.00
C HIS A 68 8.64 -8.90 9.29
N SER A 69 8.87 -9.18 8.00
CA SER A 69 9.89 -8.48 7.20
C SER A 69 9.34 -7.17 6.61
N ASN A 70 10.26 -6.26 6.28
CA ASN A 70 10.00 -5.00 5.58
C ASN A 70 10.19 -5.13 4.06
N GLU A 71 10.62 -6.29 3.58
CA GLU A 71 10.78 -6.55 2.14
C GLU A 71 9.43 -6.44 1.41
N PRO A 72 9.43 -5.86 0.19
CA PRO A 72 8.20 -5.67 -0.59
C PRO A 72 7.45 -6.99 -0.84
N GLU A 73 8.19 -8.05 -1.16
CA GLU A 73 7.66 -9.37 -1.46
C GLU A 73 6.97 -9.99 -0.24
N HIS A 74 7.63 -9.95 0.91
CA HIS A 74 7.08 -10.43 2.18
C HIS A 74 5.84 -9.62 2.63
N TYR A 75 5.82 -8.32 2.34
CA TYR A 75 4.60 -7.52 2.54
C TYR A 75 3.48 -7.99 1.62
N LEU A 76 3.76 -8.25 0.35
CA LEU A 76 2.74 -8.72 -0.59
C LEU A 76 2.19 -10.10 -0.20
N GLU A 77 3.03 -11.02 0.24
CA GLU A 77 2.58 -12.34 0.75
C GLU A 77 1.62 -12.20 1.93
N ARG A 78 1.93 -11.34 2.91
CA ARG A 78 1.01 -11.00 4.01
C ARG A 78 -0.30 -10.43 3.50
N TYR A 79 -0.20 -9.49 2.56
CA TYR A 79 -1.34 -8.80 1.99
C TYR A 79 -2.29 -9.81 1.33
N ILE A 80 -1.74 -10.75 0.56
CA ILE A 80 -2.48 -11.82 -0.10
C ILE A 80 -3.13 -12.75 0.93
N LEU A 81 -2.38 -13.18 1.96
CA LEU A 81 -2.91 -14.05 3.01
C LEU A 81 -4.04 -13.39 3.79
N GLN A 82 -3.90 -12.12 4.14
CA GLN A 82 -4.94 -11.38 4.84
C GLN A 82 -6.20 -11.27 3.97
N LEU A 83 -6.03 -10.94 2.69
CA LEU A 83 -7.15 -10.83 1.76
C LEU A 83 -7.85 -12.18 1.54
N SER A 84 -7.09 -13.30 1.50
CA SER A 84 -7.68 -14.63 1.30
C SER A 84 -8.46 -15.12 2.53
N THR A 85 -7.97 -14.79 3.74
CA THR A 85 -8.56 -15.24 5.01
C THR A 85 -9.73 -14.39 5.49
N ASP A 86 -9.78 -13.09 5.12
CA ASP A 86 -10.89 -12.22 5.49
C ASP A 86 -12.22 -12.71 4.88
N LYS A 87 -13.22 -12.96 5.73
CA LYS A 87 -14.56 -13.43 5.31
C LYS A 87 -15.33 -12.37 4.53
N LYS A 88 -15.27 -11.11 4.96
CA LYS A 88 -15.90 -9.94 4.31
C LYS A 88 -14.89 -8.79 4.17
N PRO A 89 -13.96 -8.87 3.21
CA PRO A 89 -12.93 -7.84 3.06
C PRO A 89 -13.55 -6.52 2.55
N ASN A 90 -13.23 -5.41 3.22
CA ASN A 90 -13.61 -4.07 2.72
C ASN A 90 -12.72 -3.70 1.52
N LYS A 91 -13.31 -3.70 0.33
CA LYS A 91 -12.62 -3.42 -0.94
C LYS A 91 -11.83 -2.11 -0.91
N GLN A 92 -12.45 -1.01 -0.46
CA GLN A 92 -11.81 0.30 -0.44
C GLN A 92 -10.57 0.32 0.46
N ARG A 93 -10.65 -0.30 1.64
CA ARG A 93 -9.51 -0.41 2.57
C ARG A 93 -8.33 -1.15 1.94
N TYR A 94 -8.61 -2.25 1.24
CA TYR A 94 -7.58 -3.01 0.53
C TYR A 94 -7.00 -2.20 -0.63
N ILE A 95 -7.82 -1.51 -1.42
CA ILE A 95 -7.35 -0.60 -2.50
C ILE A 95 -6.41 0.47 -1.95
N THR A 96 -6.78 1.17 -0.88
CA THR A 96 -5.94 2.22 -0.28
C THR A 96 -4.58 1.67 0.15
N ARG A 97 -4.57 0.53 0.85
CA ARG A 97 -3.31 -0.12 1.27
C ARG A 97 -2.47 -0.59 0.09
N PHE A 98 -3.10 -1.17 -0.93
CA PHE A 98 -2.40 -1.59 -2.14
C PHE A 98 -1.73 -0.39 -2.83
N ASN A 99 -2.45 0.71 -3.02
CA ASN A 99 -1.93 1.90 -3.69
C ASN A 99 -0.76 2.53 -2.93
N HIS A 100 -0.79 2.48 -1.60
CA HIS A 100 0.23 3.11 -0.78
C HIS A 100 1.47 2.23 -0.57
N TYR A 101 1.31 0.91 -0.42
CA TYR A 101 2.41 0.01 -0.03
C TYR A 101 2.88 -0.96 -1.11
N VAL A 102 1.99 -1.38 -2.02
CA VAL A 102 2.29 -2.42 -3.03
C VAL A 102 2.60 -1.79 -4.38
N LEU A 103 1.72 -0.90 -4.84
CA LEU A 103 1.84 -0.27 -6.16
C LEU A 103 3.16 0.48 -6.38
N PRO A 104 3.70 1.26 -5.42
CA PRO A 104 4.96 1.98 -5.64
C PRO A 104 6.17 1.07 -5.80
N LYS A 105 6.08 -0.18 -5.34
CA LYS A 105 7.17 -1.16 -5.36
C LYS A 105 6.95 -2.24 -6.40
N LYS A 106 6.07 -1.98 -7.39
CA LYS A 106 5.65 -2.97 -8.40
C LYS A 106 6.84 -3.60 -9.12
N GLU A 107 7.87 -2.81 -9.41
CA GLU A 107 9.06 -3.24 -10.17
C GLU A 107 9.92 -4.23 -9.37
N ASP A 108 9.89 -4.16 -8.04
CA ASP A 108 10.63 -5.06 -7.14
C ASP A 108 9.92 -6.40 -6.90
N LEU A 109 8.71 -6.60 -7.43
CA LEU A 109 7.87 -7.76 -7.14
C LEU A 109 8.02 -8.84 -8.20
N LYS A 110 8.04 -10.10 -7.76
CA LYS A 110 8.08 -11.24 -8.69
C LYS A 110 6.73 -11.40 -9.40
N GLU A 111 6.79 -11.73 -10.68
CA GLU A 111 5.60 -11.96 -11.51
C GLU A 111 4.67 -13.04 -10.92
N GLN A 112 5.24 -14.09 -10.34
CA GLN A 112 4.49 -15.16 -9.68
C GLN A 112 3.59 -14.63 -8.55
N THR A 113 4.10 -13.67 -7.77
CA THR A 113 3.40 -13.11 -6.60
C THR A 113 2.34 -12.10 -7.03
N ILE A 114 2.61 -11.34 -8.09
CA ILE A 114 1.62 -10.51 -8.79
C ILE A 114 0.44 -11.36 -9.27
N ASN A 115 0.73 -12.48 -9.93
CA ASN A 115 -0.29 -13.40 -10.43
C ASN A 115 -1.11 -14.03 -9.28
N LYS A 116 -0.46 -14.37 -8.17
CA LYS A 116 -1.15 -14.87 -6.96
C LYS A 116 -2.10 -13.82 -6.38
N LEU A 117 -1.68 -12.55 -6.30
CA LEU A 117 -2.55 -11.46 -5.87
C LEU A 117 -3.75 -11.32 -6.79
N ASN A 118 -3.55 -11.28 -8.10
CA ASN A 118 -4.62 -11.09 -9.08
C ASN A 118 -5.68 -12.21 -8.98
N LYS A 119 -5.26 -13.47 -8.77
CA LYS A 119 -6.16 -14.60 -8.54
C LYS A 119 -7.00 -14.42 -7.27
N VAL A 120 -6.36 -14.08 -6.14
CA VAL A 120 -7.06 -13.88 -4.86
C VAL A 120 -8.00 -12.67 -4.93
N TRP A 121 -7.58 -11.58 -5.57
CA TRP A 121 -8.40 -10.39 -5.78
C TRP A 121 -9.65 -10.70 -6.59
N LYS A 122 -9.50 -11.40 -7.73
CA LYS A 122 -10.62 -11.82 -8.58
C LYS A 122 -11.58 -12.72 -7.82
N LYS A 123 -11.08 -13.65 -7.00
CA LYS A 123 -11.92 -14.53 -6.17
C LYS A 123 -12.74 -13.76 -5.12
N LYS A 124 -12.19 -12.69 -4.53
CA LYS A 124 -12.85 -11.94 -3.44
C LYS A 124 -13.74 -10.80 -3.94
N PHE A 125 -13.38 -10.17 -5.05
CA PHE A 125 -14.06 -8.96 -5.53
C PHE A 125 -14.65 -9.08 -6.94
N GLY A 126 -14.46 -10.21 -7.63
CA GLY A 126 -15.03 -10.45 -8.97
C GLY A 126 -14.33 -9.72 -10.13
N GLU A 127 -13.27 -8.95 -9.85
CA GLU A 127 -12.60 -8.11 -10.85
C GLU A 127 -11.07 -8.30 -10.84
N ILE A 128 -10.41 -7.83 -11.90
CA ILE A 128 -8.93 -7.81 -11.97
C ILE A 128 -8.43 -6.50 -11.35
N ARG A 129 -7.46 -6.58 -10.43
CA ARG A 129 -6.82 -5.40 -9.85
C ARG A 129 -5.97 -4.69 -10.91
N LYS A 130 -6.27 -3.41 -11.15
CA LYS A 130 -5.40 -2.54 -11.95
C LYS A 130 -4.10 -2.23 -11.20
N TRP A 131 -2.97 -2.47 -11.85
CA TRP A 131 -1.63 -2.12 -11.36
C TRP A 131 -1.17 -0.74 -11.83
N THR A 132 -2.12 0.16 -12.04
CA THR A 132 -1.89 1.55 -12.41
C THR A 132 -2.39 2.46 -11.30
N LYS A 133 -1.66 3.54 -11.05
CA LYS A 133 -2.06 4.56 -10.08
C LYS A 133 -3.36 5.20 -10.57
N PRO A 134 -4.42 5.25 -9.75
CA PRO A 134 -5.57 6.06 -10.09
C PRO A 134 -5.14 7.53 -10.12
N GLU A 135 -5.53 8.26 -11.15
CA GLU A 135 -5.27 9.71 -11.24
C GLU A 135 -5.93 10.41 -10.05
N THR A 136 -5.11 11.10 -9.27
CA THR A 136 -5.59 11.95 -8.18
C THR A 136 -6.14 13.27 -8.70
N VAL A 137 -6.81 14.03 -7.84
CA VAL A 137 -7.26 15.39 -8.18
C VAL A 137 -6.07 16.28 -8.57
N LEU A 138 -4.95 16.17 -7.83
CA LEU A 138 -3.71 16.88 -8.13
C LEU A 138 -3.12 16.48 -9.49
N ASP A 139 -3.06 15.17 -9.79
CA ASP A 139 -2.58 14.70 -11.09
C ASP A 139 -3.42 15.31 -12.23
N LYS A 140 -4.75 15.41 -12.05
CA LYS A 140 -5.65 16.03 -13.03
C LYS A 140 -5.47 17.53 -13.15
N ILE A 141 -5.19 18.23 -12.06
CA ILE A 141 -4.88 19.67 -12.09
C ILE A 141 -3.58 19.90 -12.86
N HIS A 142 -2.55 19.10 -12.62
CA HIS A 142 -1.28 19.19 -13.36
C HIS A 142 -1.50 18.93 -14.85
N GLN A 143 -2.20 17.85 -15.22
CA GLN A 143 -2.56 17.57 -16.60
C GLN A 143 -3.38 18.72 -17.23
N TRP A 144 -4.22 19.38 -16.44
CA TRP A 144 -5.02 20.51 -16.92
C TRP A 144 -4.18 21.76 -17.18
N LYS A 145 -3.23 22.06 -16.31
CA LYS A 145 -2.25 23.13 -16.55
C LYS A 145 -1.32 22.82 -17.72
N GLU A 146 -0.84 21.58 -17.82
CA GLU A 146 -0.06 21.11 -18.96
C GLU A 146 -0.84 21.30 -20.27
N PHE A 147 -2.12 20.92 -20.30
CA PHE A 147 -3.00 21.18 -21.45
C PHE A 147 -3.12 22.68 -21.76
N ARG A 148 -3.31 23.52 -20.74
CA ARG A 148 -3.43 24.98 -20.89
C ARG A 148 -2.18 25.62 -21.53
N TYR A 149 -0.99 25.12 -21.20
CA TYR A 149 0.28 25.67 -21.68
C TYR A 149 0.87 24.90 -22.88
N ASN A 150 0.20 23.85 -23.36
CA ASN A 150 0.69 23.07 -24.50
C ASN A 150 0.22 23.68 -25.83
N GLU A 151 1.07 24.51 -26.42
CA GLU A 151 0.80 25.21 -27.70
C GLU A 151 0.52 24.26 -28.88
N LYS A 152 1.02 23.01 -28.83
CA LYS A 152 0.79 22.03 -29.92
C LYS A 152 -0.64 21.50 -29.93
N ILE A 153 -1.24 21.35 -28.75
CA ILE A 153 -2.58 20.73 -28.59
C ILE A 153 -3.64 21.82 -28.33
N ASN A 154 -3.24 22.94 -27.73
CA ASN A 154 -4.10 24.05 -27.35
C ASN A 154 -3.43 25.39 -27.75
N PRO A 155 -3.38 25.70 -29.06
CA PRO A 155 -2.73 26.91 -29.55
C PRO A 155 -3.43 28.19 -29.07
N GLU A 156 -4.73 28.13 -28.80
CA GLU A 156 -5.51 29.26 -28.29
C GLU A 156 -5.30 29.51 -26.79
N GLY A 157 -4.66 28.57 -26.08
CA GLY A 157 -4.40 28.68 -24.66
C GLY A 157 -5.67 28.75 -23.81
N LYS A 158 -6.75 28.06 -24.20
CA LYS A 158 -7.99 28.05 -23.41
C LYS A 158 -7.90 27.09 -22.23
N TRP A 159 -8.61 27.39 -21.15
CA TRP A 159 -8.78 26.46 -20.02
C TRP A 159 -9.76 25.33 -20.33
N ILE A 160 -10.62 25.46 -21.33
CA ILE A 160 -11.45 24.35 -21.81
C ILE A 160 -11.57 24.34 -23.33
N ASP A 161 -11.49 23.14 -23.90
CA ASP A 161 -11.67 22.89 -25.33
C ASP A 161 -12.51 21.62 -25.53
N THR A 162 -12.65 21.15 -26.76
CA THR A 162 -13.42 19.97 -27.13
C THR A 162 -12.82 18.68 -26.55
N ARG A 163 -13.68 17.67 -26.40
CA ARG A 163 -13.27 16.32 -25.96
C ARG A 163 -12.19 15.71 -26.85
N LYS A 164 -12.12 16.08 -28.14
CA LYS A 164 -11.09 15.60 -29.07
C LYS A 164 -9.69 16.02 -28.62
N ASN A 165 -9.53 17.26 -28.15
CA ASN A 165 -8.23 17.83 -27.77
C ASN A 165 -7.86 17.49 -26.32
N MET A 166 -8.82 17.53 -25.40
CA MET A 166 -8.56 17.26 -23.96
C MET A 166 -8.66 15.78 -23.57
N GLY A 167 -9.28 14.95 -24.42
CA GLY A 167 -9.48 13.53 -24.16
C GLY A 167 -10.26 13.25 -22.86
N LYS A 168 -9.67 12.43 -21.97
CA LYS A 168 -10.28 12.00 -20.71
C LYS A 168 -10.43 13.13 -19.68
N LEU A 169 -9.63 14.20 -19.83
CA LEU A 169 -9.66 15.35 -18.92
C LEU A 169 -10.93 16.20 -19.12
N TYR A 170 -11.47 16.23 -20.34
CA TYR A 170 -12.63 17.06 -20.71
C TYR A 170 -13.78 16.98 -19.72
N GLY A 171 -14.23 15.76 -19.38
CA GLY A 171 -15.39 15.58 -18.50
C GLY A 171 -15.15 16.12 -17.09
N TRP A 172 -13.92 16.02 -16.60
CA TRP A 172 -13.54 16.49 -15.26
C TRP A 172 -13.45 18.03 -15.20
N VAL A 173 -12.98 18.67 -16.27
CA VAL A 173 -12.93 20.14 -16.41
C VAL A 173 -14.33 20.72 -16.65
N TYR A 174 -15.11 20.09 -17.53
CA TYR A 174 -16.47 20.51 -17.86
C TYR A 174 -17.39 20.57 -16.64
N VAL A 175 -17.29 19.57 -15.75
CA VAL A 175 -18.04 19.58 -14.48
C VAL A 175 -17.67 20.78 -13.62
N ARG A 176 -16.39 21.14 -13.53
CA ARG A 176 -15.93 22.29 -12.73
C ARG A 176 -16.37 23.62 -13.31
N LYS A 177 -16.42 23.74 -14.63
CA LYS A 177 -16.99 24.92 -15.29
C LYS A 177 -18.46 25.15 -14.93
N ARG A 178 -19.21 24.08 -14.65
CA ARG A 178 -20.66 24.16 -14.34
C ARG A 178 -20.96 24.17 -12.84
N ASP A 179 -20.05 23.68 -12.02
CA ASP A 179 -20.24 23.44 -10.59
C ASP A 179 -19.22 24.25 -9.79
N LYS A 180 -19.65 25.43 -9.33
CA LYS A 180 -18.83 26.38 -8.57
C LYS A 180 -18.26 25.78 -7.29
N GLN A 181 -18.98 24.86 -6.64
CA GLN A 181 -18.50 24.19 -5.42
C GLN A 181 -17.33 23.26 -5.74
N LYS A 182 -17.41 22.51 -6.84
CA LYS A 182 -16.30 21.64 -7.27
C LYS A 182 -15.09 22.43 -7.77
N MET A 183 -15.32 23.61 -8.36
CA MET A 183 -14.25 24.52 -8.74
C MET A 183 -13.56 25.11 -7.51
N SER A 184 -14.32 25.57 -6.50
CA SER A 184 -13.76 26.18 -5.30
C SER A 184 -12.84 25.25 -4.51
N LEU A 185 -13.11 23.95 -4.51
CA LEU A 185 -12.28 22.93 -3.86
C LEU A 185 -10.86 22.81 -4.42
N ILE A 186 -10.57 23.37 -5.60
CA ILE A 186 -9.25 23.26 -6.24
C ILE A 186 -8.59 24.62 -6.53
N LEU A 187 -9.25 25.74 -6.21
CA LEU A 187 -8.75 27.08 -6.52
C LEU A 187 -7.39 27.38 -5.87
N GLU A 188 -7.10 26.78 -4.72
CA GLU A 188 -5.81 26.94 -4.02
C GLU A 188 -4.60 26.50 -4.87
N HIS A 189 -4.83 25.65 -5.87
CA HIS A 189 -3.78 25.18 -6.76
C HIS A 189 -3.54 26.10 -7.95
N PHE A 190 -4.29 27.19 -8.10
CA PHE A 190 -4.14 28.16 -9.18
C PHE A 190 -3.59 29.49 -8.65
N ASN A 191 -2.71 30.11 -9.43
CA ASN A 191 -2.20 31.44 -9.11
C ASN A 191 -3.24 32.52 -9.50
N LYS A 192 -3.02 33.76 -9.03
CA LYS A 192 -3.95 34.88 -9.26
C LYS A 192 -4.25 35.13 -10.75
N LYS A 193 -3.24 34.94 -11.62
CA LYS A 193 -3.39 35.13 -13.07
C LYS A 193 -4.29 34.03 -13.65
N GLU A 194 -3.98 32.77 -13.35
CA GLU A 194 -4.76 31.60 -13.79
C GLU A 194 -6.22 31.70 -13.31
N ILE A 195 -6.46 32.11 -12.07
CA ILE A 195 -7.81 32.30 -11.53
C ILE A 195 -8.58 33.37 -12.32
N SER A 196 -7.93 34.50 -12.64
CA SER A 196 -8.56 35.55 -13.45
C SER A 196 -8.90 35.07 -14.86
N GLU A 197 -8.02 34.28 -15.48
CA GLU A 197 -8.28 33.67 -16.79
C GLU A 197 -9.45 32.68 -16.74
N LEU A 198 -9.49 31.82 -15.72
CA LEU A 198 -10.58 30.87 -15.49
C LEU A 198 -11.94 31.58 -15.34
N GLN A 199 -11.98 32.68 -14.57
CA GLN A 199 -13.19 33.49 -14.41
C GLN A 199 -13.65 34.11 -15.75
N LYS A 200 -12.72 34.61 -16.57
CA LYS A 200 -13.04 35.15 -17.91
C LYS A 200 -13.63 34.08 -18.83
N GLU A 201 -13.23 32.83 -18.66
CA GLU A 201 -13.77 31.68 -19.42
C GLU A 201 -15.06 31.09 -18.83
N GLY A 202 -15.56 31.65 -17.71
CA GLY A 202 -16.83 31.28 -17.10
C GLY A 202 -16.77 30.06 -16.17
N PHE A 203 -15.64 29.85 -15.49
CA PHE A 203 -15.49 28.88 -14.38
C PHE A 203 -15.95 29.44 -13.04
#